data_AF-A0A418NCQ7-F1
#
_entry.id   AF-A0A418NCQ7-F1
#
_cell.length_a   1.000
_cell.length_b   1.000
_cell.length_c   1.000
_cell.angle_alpha   90.00
_cell.angle_beta   90.00
_cell.angle_gamma   90.00
#
_symmetry.space_group_name_H-M   'P 1'
#
loop_
_entity.id
_entity.type
_entity.pdbx_description
1 polymer ?
#
loop_
_entity_poly.entity_id
_entity_poly.type
_entity_poly.pdbx_seq_one_letter_code
_entity_poly.pdbx_strand_id
1 'polypeptide(L)' 'MINTGIFILPDKLWPGAEEIGWLENLKISLDIENLLDTYRRVTLGDGSVPPGFSRHQIDPLGRTVELSVRKRF' A
#
# COMPACT_ATOMS: atom_id res chain seq x y z
N MET A 1 -1.25 8.37 10.46
CA MET A 1 -1.39 7.34 9.42
C MET A 1 0.00 6.84 9.08
N ILE A 2 0.25 5.53 9.18
CA ILE A 2 1.57 4.93 8.86
C ILE A 2 1.47 4.31 7.47
N ASN A 3 2.42 4.64 6.60
CA ASN A 3 2.52 4.08 5.25
C ASN A 3 3.85 3.35 5.13
N THR A 4 3.89 2.27 4.37
CA THR A 4 5.10 1.45 4.22
C THR A 4 5.16 0.86 2.83
N GLY A 5 6.36 0.83 2.25
CA GLY A 5 6.61 0.23 0.94
C GLY A 5 7.90 -0.59 0.97
N ILE A 6 7.91 -1.67 0.20
CA ILE A 6 9.09 -2.49 -0.07
C ILE A 6 9.21 -2.73 -1.58
N PHE A 7 10.43 -2.92 -2.05
CA PHE A 7 10.64 -3.37 -3.42
C PHE A 7 11.79 -4.36 -3.51
N ILE A 8 11.75 -5.18 -4.54
CA ILE A 8 12.77 -6.17 -4.86
C ILE A 8 13.20 -6.04 -6.31
N LEU A 9 14.48 -6.33 -6.54
CA LEU A 9 15.11 -6.49 -7.85
C LEU A 9 15.61 -7.95 -7.90
N PRO A 10 14.86 -8.89 -8.51
CA PRO A 10 15.17 -10.31 -8.42
C PRO A 10 16.58 -10.67 -8.92
N ASP A 11 17.01 -10.02 -10.00
CA ASP A 11 18.35 -10.11 -10.60
C ASP A 11 19.47 -9.68 -9.65
N LYS A 12 19.20 -8.76 -8.70
CA LYS A 12 20.16 -8.30 -7.69
C LYS A 12 20.06 -9.03 -6.34
N LEU A 13 18.97 -9.77 -6.11
CA LEU A 13 18.73 -10.46 -4.84
C LEU A 13 19.21 -11.91 -4.83
N TRP A 14 19.08 -12.62 -5.95
CA TRP A 14 19.44 -14.03 -6.03
C TRP A 14 20.51 -14.30 -7.09
N PRO A 15 21.65 -14.91 -6.73
CA PRO A 15 22.62 -15.40 -7.69
C PRO A 15 21.95 -16.38 -8.67
N GLY A 16 22.16 -16.19 -9.98
CA GLY A 16 21.54 -17.01 -11.03
C GLY A 16 20.19 -16.47 -11.56
N ALA A 17 19.59 -15.45 -10.92
CA ALA A 17 18.39 -14.82 -11.46
C ALA A 17 18.65 -14.06 -12.79
N GLU A 18 19.90 -13.63 -13.03
CA GLU A 18 20.32 -13.01 -14.30
C GLU A 18 20.28 -14.01 -15.47
N GLU A 19 20.45 -15.32 -15.22
CA GLU A 19 20.35 -16.37 -16.26
C GLU A 19 18.90 -16.56 -16.73
N ILE A 20 17.94 -16.15 -15.89
CA ILE A 20 16.52 -16.12 -16.22
C ILE A 20 16.22 -14.76 -16.83
N GLY A 21 16.51 -14.57 -18.13
CA GLY A 21 16.53 -13.25 -18.79
C GLY A 21 15.25 -12.38 -18.66
N TRP A 22 14.09 -12.96 -18.33
CA TRP A 22 12.89 -12.16 -18.05
C TRP A 22 12.93 -11.43 -16.69
N LEU A 23 13.73 -11.92 -15.74
CA LEU A 23 13.95 -11.31 -14.42
C LEU A 23 14.94 -10.14 -14.43
N GLU A 24 15.78 -10.04 -15.46
CA GLU A 24 16.74 -8.94 -15.59
C GLU A 24 16.01 -7.59 -15.60
N ASN A 25 16.47 -6.59 -14.86
CA ASN A 25 15.82 -5.26 -14.85
C ASN A 25 14.32 -5.27 -14.48
N LEU A 26 13.87 -6.31 -13.76
CA LEU A 26 12.52 -6.39 -13.22
C LEU A 26 12.47 -5.76 -11.82
N LYS A 27 11.55 -4.83 -11.59
CA LYS A 27 11.25 -4.29 -10.26
C LYS A 27 9.86 -4.73 -9.83
N ILE A 28 9.77 -5.35 -8.66
CA ILE A 28 8.49 -5.67 -8.02
C ILE A 28 8.41 -4.82 -6.74
N SER A 29 7.34 -4.04 -6.60
CA SER A 29 7.08 -3.20 -5.43
C SER A 29 5.76 -3.60 -4.75
N LEU A 30 5.74 -3.56 -3.44
CA LEU A 30 4.54 -3.67 -2.62
C LEU A 30 4.45 -2.44 -1.72
N ASP A 31 3.38 -1.68 -1.87
CA ASP A 31 3.12 -0.47 -1.11
C ASP A 31 1.81 -0.62 -0.34
N ILE A 32 1.82 -0.25 0.94
CA ILE A 32 0.67 -0.31 1.84
C ILE A 32 0.45 1.09 2.42
N GLU A 33 -0.68 1.68 2.08
CA GLU A 33 -1.15 2.94 2.65
C GLU A 33 -2.08 2.67 3.82
N ASN A 34 -1.97 3.48 4.87
CA ASN A 34 -2.74 3.33 6.09
C ASN A 34 -2.61 1.93 6.70
N LEU A 35 -1.36 1.51 6.95
CA LEU A 35 -1.00 0.18 7.48
C LEU A 35 -1.79 -0.19 8.75
N LEU A 36 -2.11 0.79 9.58
CA LEU A 36 -2.84 0.60 10.83
C LEU A 36 -4.35 0.81 10.71
N ASP A 37 -4.89 1.06 9.50
CA ASP A 37 -6.31 1.37 9.25
C ASP A 37 -6.86 2.46 10.20
N THR A 38 -6.03 3.47 10.42
CA THR A 38 -6.36 4.63 11.25
C THR A 38 -7.24 5.58 10.46
N TYR A 39 -8.31 6.04 11.09
CA TYR A 39 -9.20 7.06 10.54
C TYR A 39 -9.59 8.05 11.63
N ARG A 40 -10.03 9.25 11.24
CA ARG A 40 -10.48 10.26 12.19
C ARG A 40 -11.87 9.90 12.70
N ARG A 41 -12.07 9.76 14.01
CA ARG A 41 -13.42 9.61 14.57
C ARG A 41 -13.97 10.97 14.96
N VAL A 42 -15.21 11.26 14.56
CA VAL A 42 -15.94 12.45 14.98
C VAL A 42 -17.19 12.00 15.71
N THR A 43 -17.38 12.54 16.91
CA THR A 43 -18.54 12.26 17.76
C THR A 43 -19.13 13.59 18.22
N LEU A 44 -20.46 13.65 18.28
CA LEU A 44 -21.20 14.74 18.92
C LEU A 44 -21.05 14.67 20.44
N GLY A 45 -21.56 15.69 21.15
CA GLY A 45 -21.51 15.74 22.61
C GLY A 45 -22.25 14.60 23.31
N ASP A 46 -23.19 13.95 22.62
CA ASP A 46 -23.91 12.76 23.07
C ASP A 46 -23.22 11.43 22.67
N GLY A 47 -22.05 11.50 22.02
CA GLY A 47 -21.29 10.35 21.55
C GLY A 47 -21.75 9.76 20.22
N SER A 48 -22.86 10.25 19.64
CA SER A 48 -23.33 9.80 18.33
C SER A 48 -22.41 10.31 17.22
N VAL A 49 -22.36 9.58 16.10
CA VAL A 49 -21.58 9.99 14.92
C VAL A 49 -22.45 10.93 14.08
N PRO A 50 -22.04 12.19 13.82
CA PRO A 50 -22.84 13.10 13.03
C PRO A 50 -23.00 12.60 11.58
N PRO A 51 -24.13 12.93 10.92
CA PRO A 51 -24.35 12.58 9.51
C PRO A 51 -23.21 13.09 8.61
N GLY A 52 -22.73 12.26 7.68
CA GLY A 52 -21.60 12.60 6.81
C GLY A 52 -20.23 12.32 7.43
N PHE A 53 -20.16 12.01 8.73
CA PHE A 53 -18.92 11.71 9.44
C PHE A 53 -18.75 10.22 9.78
N SER A 54 -19.58 9.34 9.19
CA SER A 54 -19.33 7.91 9.31
C SER A 54 -18.01 7.54 8.64
N ARG A 55 -17.37 6.47 9.10
CA ARG A 55 -16.03 6.05 8.68
C ARG A 55 -15.82 6.11 7.16
N HIS A 56 -16.71 5.47 6.40
CA HIS A 56 -16.59 5.35 4.95
C HIS A 56 -16.96 6.63 4.19
N GLN A 57 -17.54 7.63 4.87
CA GLN A 57 -17.81 8.94 4.27
C GLN A 57 -16.59 9.87 4.36
N ILE A 58 -15.80 9.76 5.43
CA ILE A 58 -14.62 10.60 5.67
C ILE A 58 -13.32 9.98 5.18
N ASP A 59 -13.24 8.65 5.19
CA ASP A 59 -12.10 7.89 4.69
C ASP A 59 -12.62 6.70 3.88
N PRO A 60 -13.01 6.93 2.62
CA PRO A 60 -13.62 5.90 1.77
C PRO A 60 -12.63 4.82 1.35
N LEU A 61 -11.34 5.16 1.21
CA LEU A 61 -10.30 4.22 0.78
C LEU A 61 -9.79 3.39 1.96
N GLY A 62 -9.63 3.99 3.15
CA GLY A 62 -9.13 3.28 4.32
C GLY A 62 -7.70 2.77 4.10
N ARG A 63 -7.53 1.44 4.11
CA ARG A 63 -6.25 0.78 3.84
C ARG A 63 -6.16 0.33 2.38
N THR A 64 -5.12 0.78 1.71
CA THR A 64 -4.85 0.42 0.31
C THR A 64 -3.58 -0.41 0.21
N VAL A 65 -3.60 -1.43 -0.64
CA VAL A 65 -2.43 -2.25 -0.96
C VAL A 65 -2.21 -2.17 -2.47
N GLU A 66 -1.03 -1.71 -2.87
CA GLU A 66 -0.62 -1.63 -4.27
C GLU A 66 0.51 -2.63 -4.54
N LEU A 67 0.32 -3.48 -5.55
CA LEU A 67 1.35 -4.35 -6.10
C LEU A 67 1.72 -3.84 -7.49
N SER A 68 2.99 -3.50 -7.67
CA SER A 68 3.50 -2.92 -8.91
C SER A 68 4.61 -3.80 -9.49
N VAL A 69 4.46 -4.20 -10.77
CA VAL A 69 5.49 -4.95 -11.52
C VAL A 69 5.95 -4.10 -12.69
N ARG A 70 7.24 -3.75 -12.74
CA ARG A 70 7.83 -2.91 -13.79
C ARG A 70 9.05 -3.58 -14.39
N LYS A 71 9.01 -3.83 -15.71
CA LYS A 71 10.16 -4.26 -16.52
C LYS A 71 10.76 -3.04 -17.23
N ARG A 72 12.09 -2.91 -17.20
CA ARG A 72 12.81 -1.97 -18.09
C ARG A 72 13.44 -2.79 -19.23
N PHE A 73 13.30 -2.27 -20.45
CA PHE A 73 13.84 -2.84 -21.68
C PHE A 73 15.04 -2.04 -22.15
#